data_AF-A0A433DLN1-F1
#
_entry.id   AF-A0A433DLN1-F1
#
_cell.length_a   1.000
_cell.length_b   1.000
_cell.length_c   1.000
_cell.angle_alpha   90.00
_cell.angle_beta   90.00
_cell.angle_gamma   90.00
#
_symmetry.space_group_name_H-M   'P 1'
#
loop_
_entity.id
_entity.type
_entity.pdbx_description
1 polymer ?
#
loop_
_entity_poly.entity_id
_entity_poly.type
_entity_poly.pdbx_seq_one_letter_code
_entity_poly.pdbx_strand_id
1 'polypeptide(L)'
;MVKLVIDVRERKGTHSPTTITDRFAQNNIAVERQTLVMGDFIFIDDSEWVLGVVIERKTVNNLCCSIDDGHFDEQRFRLRHSGLSRIFYIIEGWLKEVRLLSAIATL
;
A
#
# COMPACT_ATOMS: atom_id res chain seq x y z
N MET A 1 -14.56 8.14 14.97
CA MET A 1 -14.25 6.77 14.51
C MET A 1 -13.15 6.87 13.46
N VAL A 2 -12.34 5.83 13.32
CA VAL A 2 -11.27 5.79 12.29
C VAL A 2 -11.68 4.78 11.24
N LYS A 3 -11.58 5.16 9.96
CA LYS A 3 -11.85 4.29 8.81
C LYS A 3 -10.55 4.02 8.05
N LEU A 4 -10.39 2.79 7.58
CA LEU A 4 -9.38 2.42 6.60
C LEU A 4 -9.93 2.70 5.21
N VAL A 5 -9.23 3.51 4.42
CA VAL A 5 -9.56 3.73 3.01
C VAL A 5 -8.61 2.91 2.15
N ILE A 6 -9.16 2.14 1.22
CA ILE A 6 -8.44 1.26 0.31
C ILE A 6 -8.57 1.81 -1.10
N ASP A 7 -7.45 1.86 -1.83
CA ASP A 7 -7.46 2.26 -3.23
C ASP A 7 -8.34 1.33 -4.07
N VAL A 8 -9.17 1.89 -4.95
CA VAL A 8 -10.07 1.09 -5.81
C VAL A 8 -9.33 0.13 -6.73
N ARG A 9 -8.07 0.41 -7.08
CA ARG A 9 -7.22 -0.45 -7.92
C ARG A 9 -6.69 -1.65 -7.15
N GLU A 10 -6.79 -1.66 -5.83
CA GLU A 10 -6.37 -2.80 -5.02
C GLU A 10 -7.34 -3.99 -5.23
N ARG A 11 -6.80 -5.04 -5.86
CA ARG A 11 -7.57 -6.18 -6.36
C ARG A 11 -7.79 -7.24 -5.29
N LYS A 12 -8.80 -8.10 -5.49
CA LYS A 12 -8.92 -9.36 -4.74
C LYS A 12 -7.68 -10.23 -5.02
N GLY A 13 -7.14 -10.87 -4.00
CA GLY A 13 -6.16 -11.94 -4.20
C GLY A 13 -6.77 -13.04 -5.08
N THR A 14 -5.98 -13.59 -6.01
CA THR A 14 -6.38 -14.52 -7.07
C THR A 14 -7.10 -15.80 -6.61
N HIS A 15 -7.03 -16.14 -5.33
CA HIS A 15 -7.52 -17.41 -4.77
C HIS A 15 -8.54 -17.25 -3.62
N SER A 16 -9.07 -16.04 -3.37
CA SER A 16 -10.01 -15.80 -2.27
C SER A 16 -11.37 -15.33 -2.81
N PRO A 17 -12.48 -16.02 -2.51
CA PRO A 17 -13.81 -15.53 -2.87
C PRO A 17 -14.15 -14.22 -2.11
N THR A 18 -13.56 -14.04 -0.92
CA THR A 18 -13.70 -12.83 -0.10
C THR A 18 -12.70 -11.75 -0.50
N THR A 19 -13.17 -10.52 -0.58
CA THR A 19 -12.37 -9.33 -0.86
C THR A 19 -11.49 -8.97 0.33
N ILE A 20 -10.47 -8.14 0.10
CA ILE A 20 -9.67 -7.57 1.20
C ILE A 20 -10.55 -6.74 2.15
N THR A 21 -11.54 -6.04 1.60
CA THR A 21 -12.56 -5.28 2.35
C THR A 21 -13.37 -6.21 3.27
N ASP A 22 -13.79 -7.39 2.76
CA ASP A 22 -14.57 -8.35 3.55
C ASP A 22 -13.77 -8.88 4.73
N ARG A 23 -12.46 -9.15 4.52
CA ARG A 23 -11.58 -9.63 5.59
C ARG A 23 -11.40 -8.59 6.68
N PHE A 24 -11.23 -7.32 6.32
CA PHE A 24 -11.14 -6.25 7.30
C PHE A 24 -12.46 -6.03 8.04
N ALA A 25 -13.59 -6.08 7.34
CA ALA A 25 -14.91 -6.01 7.94
C ALA A 25 -15.17 -7.16 8.94
N GLN A 26 -14.74 -8.38 8.62
CA GLN A 26 -14.80 -9.54 9.54
C GLN A 26 -13.97 -9.34 10.81
N ASN A 27 -12.96 -8.46 10.77
CA ASN A 27 -12.14 -8.09 11.93
C ASN A 27 -12.63 -6.79 12.61
N ASN A 28 -13.87 -6.37 12.35
CA ASN A 28 -14.48 -5.15 12.89
C ASN A 28 -13.71 -3.86 12.55
N ILE A 29 -13.03 -3.83 11.40
CA ILE A 29 -12.38 -2.63 10.89
C ILE A 29 -13.36 -1.94 9.93
N ALA A 30 -13.66 -0.67 10.18
CA ALA A 30 -14.45 0.14 9.26
C ALA A 30 -13.63 0.41 8.00
N VAL A 31 -14.16 0.04 6.83
CA VAL A 31 -13.46 0.15 5.55
C VAL A 31 -14.28 0.91 4.52
N GLU A 32 -13.59 1.73 3.75
CA GLU A 32 -14.12 2.43 2.59
C GLU A 32 -13.23 2.21 1.37
N ARG A 33 -13.80 2.20 0.17
CA ARG A 33 -13.05 2.15 -1.09
C ARG A 33 -13.15 3.49 -1.80
N GLN A 34 -12.01 4.09 -2.09
CA GLN A 34 -11.93 5.36 -2.83
C GLN A 34 -10.71 5.36 -3.75
N THR A 35 -10.66 6.26 -4.72
CA THR A 35 -9.45 6.44 -5.54
C THR A 35 -8.46 7.26 -4.73
N LEU A 36 -7.29 6.70 -4.45
CA LEU A 36 -6.21 7.40 -3.75
C LEU A 36 -5.27 8.06 -4.76
N VAL A 37 -4.86 9.28 -4.46
CA VAL A 37 -3.82 9.98 -5.25
C VAL A 37 -2.46 9.29 -5.04
N MET A 38 -2.25 8.67 -3.88
CA MET A 38 -1.00 8.04 -3.48
C MET A 38 -1.22 6.96 -2.42
N GLY A 39 -0.44 5.89 -2.46
CA GLY A 39 -0.59 4.75 -1.56
C GLY A 39 -1.70 3.79 -1.98
N ASP A 40 -1.73 2.64 -1.33
CA ASP A 40 -2.79 1.64 -1.49
C ASP A 40 -3.78 1.66 -0.32
N PHE A 41 -3.32 2.13 0.85
CA PHE A 41 -4.15 2.28 2.05
C PHE A 41 -3.80 3.54 2.84
N ILE A 42 -4.83 4.21 3.37
CA ILE A 42 -4.72 5.32 4.32
C ILE A 42 -5.74 5.18 5.45
N PHE A 43 -5.56 5.96 6.52
CA PHE A 43 -6.56 6.07 7.59
C PHE A 43 -7.12 7.49 7.63
N ILE A 44 -8.43 7.57 7.83
CA ILE A 44 -9.15 8.83 8.00
C ILE A 44 -9.98 8.84 9.30
N ASP A 45 -10.24 10.02 9.84
CA ASP A 45 -11.22 10.21 10.91
C ASP A 45 -12.65 10.49 10.35
N ASP A 46 -13.59 10.78 11.25
CA ASP A 46 -14.99 11.10 10.90
C ASP A 46 -15.13 12.40 10.11
N SER A 47 -14.12 13.27 10.15
CA SER A 47 -14.06 14.52 9.39
C SER A 47 -13.32 14.37 8.07
N GLU A 48 -13.03 13.13 7.66
CA GLU A 48 -12.31 12.78 6.43
C GLU A 48 -10.85 13.30 6.39
N TRP A 49 -10.26 13.62 7.55
CA TRP A 49 -8.86 14.00 7.62
C TRP A 49 -7.94 12.78 7.58
N VAL A 50 -6.93 12.83 6.72
CA VAL A 50 -5.89 11.79 6.64
C VAL A 50 -5.01 11.84 7.89
N LEU A 51 -4.87 10.69 8.57
CA LEU A 51 -4.13 10.58 9.84
C LEU A 51 -2.60 10.52 9.66
N GLY A 52 -2.08 11.03 8.55
CA GLY A 52 -0.64 11.10 8.26
C GLY A 52 0.06 9.74 8.07
N VAL A 53 -0.70 8.65 7.91
CA VAL A 53 -0.21 7.30 7.68
C VAL A 53 -0.63 6.84 6.29
N VAL A 54 0.32 6.28 5.55
CA VAL A 54 0.08 5.60 4.28
C VAL A 54 0.77 4.25 4.25
N ILE A 55 0.12 3.29 3.62
CA ILE A 55 0.67 1.97 3.35
C ILE A 55 0.72 1.78 1.83
N GLU A 56 1.91 1.48 1.33
CA GLU A 56 2.18 1.06 -0.04
C GLU A 56 2.40 -0.46 -0.05
N ARG A 57 1.59 -1.18 -0.81
CA ARG A 57 1.67 -2.63 -0.96
C ARG A 57 2.31 -2.98 -2.29
N LYS A 58 3.37 -3.77 -2.25
CA LYS A 58 4.11 -4.20 -3.44
C LYS A 58 4.32 -5.71 -3.40
N THR A 59 3.90 -6.43 -4.44
CA THR A 59 4.34 -7.82 -4.62
C THR A 59 5.82 -7.81 -5.05
N VAL A 60 6.56 -8.87 -4.72
CA VAL A 60 7.96 -9.03 -5.16
C VAL A 60 8.10 -8.89 -6.68
N ASN A 61 7.17 -9.45 -7.45
CA ASN A 61 7.18 -9.32 -8.91
C ASN A 61 7.00 -7.87 -9.38
N ASN A 62 6.02 -7.15 -8.80
CA ASN A 62 5.83 -5.73 -9.12
C ASN A 62 7.01 -4.88 -8.66
N LEU A 63 7.67 -5.26 -7.56
CA LEU A 63 8.89 -4.61 -7.10
C LEU A 63 10.03 -4.80 -8.12
N CYS A 64 10.29 -6.03 -8.57
CA CYS A 64 11.29 -6.32 -9.61
C CYS A 64 11.03 -5.47 -10.87
N CYS A 65 9.83 -5.57 -11.44
CA CYS A 65 9.48 -4.82 -12.65
C CYS A 65 9.67 -3.31 -12.44
N SER A 66 9.26 -2.77 -11.28
CA SER A 66 9.41 -1.34 -11.03
C SER A 66 10.85 -0.86 -10.88
N ILE A 67 11.76 -1.74 -10.46
CA ILE A 67 13.19 -1.45 -10.40
C ILE A 67 13.77 -1.51 -11.82
N ASP A 68 13.44 -2.56 -12.57
CA ASP A 68 13.93 -2.75 -13.94
C ASP A 68 13.46 -1.62 -14.87
N ASP A 69 12.21 -1.17 -14.70
CA ASP A 69 11.61 -0.07 -15.46
C ASP A 69 11.96 1.32 -14.87
N GLY A 70 12.71 1.39 -13.78
CA GLY A 70 13.24 2.63 -13.17
C GLY A 70 12.23 3.50 -12.41
N HIS A 71 10.95 3.13 -12.36
CA HIS A 71 9.90 3.95 -11.74
C HIS A 71 9.72 3.70 -10.22
N PHE A 72 10.49 2.79 -9.63
CA PHE A 72 10.50 2.56 -8.18
C PHE A 72 10.92 3.81 -7.38
N ASP A 73 12.01 4.46 -7.80
CA ASP A 73 12.55 5.62 -7.09
C ASP A 73 11.61 6.83 -7.17
N GLU A 74 10.92 7.02 -8.29
CA GLU A 74 9.92 8.08 -8.46
C GLU A 74 8.73 7.86 -7.51
N GLN A 75 8.22 6.63 -7.41
CA GLN A 75 7.13 6.28 -6.49
C GLN A 75 7.53 6.54 -5.04
N ARG A 76 8.72 6.07 -4.62
CA ARG A 76 9.27 6.32 -3.29
C ARG A 76 9.46 7.82 -3.03
N PHE A 77 9.98 8.57 -4.01
CA PHE A 77 10.17 10.01 -3.91
C PHE A 77 8.84 10.73 -3.68
N ARG A 78 7.80 10.42 -4.46
CA ARG A 78 6.46 10.97 -4.30
C ARG A 78 5.89 10.69 -2.92
N LEU A 79 6.01 9.46 -2.43
CA LEU A 79 5.58 9.08 -1.07
C LEU A 79 6.29 9.90 0.01
N ARG A 80 7.62 10.03 -0.07
CA ARG A 80 8.42 10.81 0.90
C ARG A 80 8.13 12.30 0.91
N HIS A 81 7.69 12.86 -0.22
CA HIS A 81 7.40 14.29 -0.37
C HIS A 81 5.89 14.60 -0.37
N SER A 82 5.06 13.63 0.03
CA SER A 82 3.60 13.77 0.08
C SER A 82 3.09 14.58 1.26
N GLY A 83 3.95 14.87 2.25
CA GLY A 83 3.53 15.43 3.54
C GLY A 83 2.99 14.39 4.54
N LEU A 84 2.94 13.11 4.15
CA LEU A 84 2.54 12.01 5.03
C LEU A 84 3.70 11.67 5.98
N SER A 85 3.40 11.67 7.28
CA SER A 85 4.42 11.52 8.33
C SER A 85 4.96 10.10 8.46
N ARG A 86 4.18 9.09 8.09
CA ARG A 86 4.50 7.67 8.28
C ARG A 86 4.15 6.88 7.04
N ILE A 87 5.17 6.30 6.42
CA ILE A 87 5.07 5.51 5.19
C ILE A 87 5.44 4.07 5.56
N PHE A 88 4.51 3.15 5.35
CA PHE A 88 4.73 1.72 5.56
C PHE A 88 4.73 1.01 4.23
N TYR A 89 5.65 0.05 4.06
CA TYR A 89 5.69 -0.81 2.89
C TYR A 89 5.31 -2.23 3.28
N ILE A 90 4.33 -2.81 2.58
CA ILE A 90 4.01 -4.24 2.67
C ILE A 90 4.58 -4.92 1.43
N ILE A 91 5.66 -5.68 1.62
CA ILE A 91 6.27 -6.45 0.54
C ILE A 91 5.80 -7.91 0.62
N GLU A 92 5.09 -8.35 -0.41
CA GLU A 92 4.51 -9.69 -0.45
C GLU A 92 5.23 -10.61 -1.41
N GLY A 93 5.62 -11.80 -0.92
CA GLY A 93 6.25 -12.85 -1.70
C GLY A 93 7.62 -13.26 -1.17
N TRP A 94 8.25 -14.20 -1.88
CA TRP A 94 9.55 -14.73 -1.50
C TRP A 94 10.67 -13.88 -2.07
N LEU A 95 11.44 -13.24 -1.18
CA LEU A 95 12.65 -12.52 -1.56
C LEU A 95 13.77 -13.53 -1.83
N LYS A 96 14.02 -13.80 -3.12
CA LYS A 96 15.09 -14.71 -3.56
C LYS A 96 16.31 -13.98 -4.12
N GLU A 97 16.15 -12.71 -4.52
CA GLU A 97 17.19 -11.95 -5.20
C GLU A 97 17.85 -10.91 -4.28
N VAL A 98 19.19 -10.87 -4.29
CA VAL A 98 19.99 -9.90 -3.52
C VAL A 98 19.68 -8.46 -3.91
N ARG A 99 19.38 -8.18 -5.18
CA ARG A 99 19.02 -6.83 -5.66
C ARG A 99 17.75 -6.27 -5.02
N LEU A 100 16.81 -7.15 -4.66
CA LEU A 100 15.60 -6.73 -3.95
C LEU A 100 15.91 -6.36 -2.51
N LEU A 101 16.91 -6.99 -1.89
CA LEU A 101 17.33 -6.65 -0.54
C LEU A 101 17.88 -5.22 -0.49
N SER A 102 18.66 -4.81 -1.49
CA SER A 102 19.12 -3.40 -1.57
C SER A 102 17.98 -2.42 -1.75
N ALA A 103 16.98 -2.73 -2.58
CA ALA A 103 15.82 -1.86 -2.74
C ALA A 103 15.01 -1.74 -1.44
N ILE A 104 14.76 -2.86 -0.77
CA ILE A 104 14.01 -2.90 0.49
C ILE A 104 14.75 -2.21 1.63
N ALA A 105 16.09 -2.31 1.67
CA ALA A 105 16.90 -1.60 2.67
C ALA A 105 16.81 -0.07 2.54
N THR A 106 16.33 0.45 1.40
CA THR A 106 16.15 1.89 1.17
C THR A 106 14.72 2.37 1.40
N LEU A 107 13.77 1.49 1.68
CA LEU A 107 12.37 1.84 1.92
C LEU A 107 12.20 2.57 3.26
#